data_AF-A0A846HET8-F1
#
_entry.id   AF-A0A846HET8-F1
#
_cell.length_a   1.000
_cell.length_b   1.000
_cell.length_c   1.000
_cell.angle_alpha   90.00
_cell.angle_beta   90.00
_cell.angle_gamma   90.00
#
_symmetry.space_group_name_H-M   'P 1'
#
loop_
_entity.id
_entity.type
_entity.pdbx_description
1 polymer ?
#
loop_
_entity_poly.entity_id
_entity_poly.type
_entity_poly.pdbx_seq_one_letter_code
_entity_poly.pdbx_strand_id
1 'polypeptide(L)'
;MTQAIGIDQLIAEKVRTLSLEKQQQVLDFVEFLHSKSLRVEFKHPNGTLMSALEAAADLVGCVDGGPGDLSTNKEYLNRPLRE
;
A
#
# COMPACT_ATOMS: atom_id res chain seq x y z
N MET A 1 0.59 -34.93 -28.77
CA MET A 1 -0.20 -33.70 -28.57
C MET A 1 0.26 -33.06 -27.27
N THR A 2 1.19 -32.12 -27.35
CA THR A 2 1.75 -31.43 -26.18
C THR A 2 0.74 -30.37 -25.77
N GLN A 3 -0.05 -30.64 -24.73
CA GLN A 3 -0.89 -29.61 -24.13
C GLN A 3 0.05 -28.50 -23.63
N ALA A 4 -0.21 -27.26 -24.05
CA ALA A 4 0.47 -26.11 -23.49
C ALA A 4 0.18 -26.11 -21.99
N ILE A 5 1.19 -26.43 -21.18
CA ILE A 5 1.07 -26.41 -19.73
C ILE A 5 0.66 -24.99 -19.36
N GLY A 6 -0.55 -24.84 -18.85
CA GLY A 6 -1.05 -23.56 -18.38
C GLY A 6 -0.15 -23.06 -17.25
N ILE A 7 0.13 -21.75 -17.25
CA ILE A 7 0.97 -21.11 -16.21
C ILE A 7 0.39 -21.37 -14.82
N ASP A 8 -0.93 -21.50 -14.68
CA ASP A 8 -1.65 -21.89 -13.47
C ASP A 8 -1.18 -23.24 -12.91
N GLN A 9 -1.01 -24.23 -13.78
CA GLN A 9 -0.60 -25.57 -13.38
C GLN A 9 0.87 -25.60 -12.94
N LEU A 10 1.73 -24.85 -13.63
CA LEU A 10 3.13 -24.68 -13.24
C LEU A 10 3.27 -23.96 -11.89
N ILE A 11 2.46 -22.92 -11.65
CA ILE A 11 2.44 -22.21 -10.36
C ILE A 11 1.99 -23.17 -9.24
N ALA A 12 0.92 -23.93 -9.46
CA ALA A 12 0.43 -24.89 -8.47
C ALA A 12 1.48 -25.95 -8.11
N GLU A 13 2.22 -26.47 -9.09
CA GLU A 13 3.32 -27.41 -8.85
C GLU A 13 4.45 -26.78 -8.04
N LYS A 14 4.86 -25.54 -8.37
CA LYS A 14 5.93 -24.85 -7.63
C LYS A 14 5.53 -24.54 -6.19
N VAL A 15 4.31 -24.05 -5.96
CA VAL A 15 3.81 -23.71 -4.61
C VAL A 15 3.74 -24.95 -3.71
N ARG A 16 3.36 -26.11 -4.26
CA ARG A 16 3.33 -27.38 -3.50
C ARG A 16 4.69 -27.82 -2.96
N THR A 17 5.79 -27.39 -3.59
CA THR A 17 7.15 -27.71 -3.12
C THR A 17 7.65 -26.81 -1.98
N LEU A 18 6.93 -25.72 -1.67
CA LEU A 18 7.30 -24.77 -0.63
C LEU A 18 6.84 -25.24 0.76
N SER A 19 7.47 -24.71 1.80
CA SER A 19 7.00 -24.87 3.19
C SER A 19 5.67 -24.13 3.42
N LEU A 20 4.91 -24.53 4.44
CA LEU A 20 3.61 -23.94 4.76
C LEU A 20 3.66 -22.41 4.92
N GLU A 21 4.69 -21.90 5.60
CA GLU A 21 4.90 -20.44 5.76
C GLU A 21 5.07 -19.74 4.41
N LYS A 22 5.80 -20.35 3.49
CA LYS A 22 6.03 -19.79 2.15
C LYS A 22 4.81 -19.92 1.26
N GLN A 23 4.00 -20.97 1.43
CA GLN A 23 2.71 -21.08 0.76
C GLN A 23 1.77 -19.96 1.19
N GLN A 24 1.73 -19.64 2.49
CA GLN A 24 0.94 -18.52 3.00
C GLN A 24 1.42 -17.18 2.39
N GLN A 25 2.73 -16.93 2.36
CA GLN A 25 3.28 -15.72 1.71
C GLN A 25 2.90 -15.60 0.24
N VAL A 26 2.85 -16.73 -0.50
CA VAL A 26 2.39 -16.72 -1.89
C VAL A 26 0.90 -16.39 -1.97
N LEU A 27 0.08 -16.95 -1.08
CA LEU A 27 -1.35 -16.64 -1.01
C LEU A 27 -1.58 -15.15 -0.72
N ASP A 28 -0.92 -14.61 0.30
CA ASP A 28 -0.99 -13.19 0.68
C ASP A 28 -0.60 -12.29 -0.51
N PHE A 29 0.42 -12.69 -1.28
CA PHE A 29 0.85 -11.95 -2.45
C PHE A 29 -0.18 -11.97 -3.58
N VAL A 30 -0.82 -13.13 -3.83
CA VAL A 30 -1.89 -13.25 -4.83
C VAL A 30 -3.09 -12.39 -4.42
N GLU A 31 -3.49 -12.42 -3.16
CA GLU A 31 -4.55 -11.57 -2.62
C GLU A 31 -4.20 -10.07 -2.75
N PHE A 32 -2.95 -9.69 -2.49
CA PHE A 32 -2.47 -8.33 -2.73
C PHE A 32 -2.55 -7.91 -4.19
N LEU A 33 -2.25 -8.80 -5.14
CA LEU A 33 -2.40 -8.49 -6.56
C LEU A 33 -3.86 -8.29 -6.95
N HIS A 34 -4.77 -9.11 -6.39
CA HIS A 34 -6.21 -8.93 -6.58
C HIS A 34 -6.71 -7.60 -5.98
N SER A 35 -6.24 -7.22 -4.79
CA SER A 35 -6.64 -5.96 -4.17
C SER A 35 -6.09 -4.73 -4.92
N LYS A 36 -4.90 -4.83 -5.55
CA LYS A 36 -4.39 -3.78 -6.44
C LYS A 36 -5.17 -3.65 -7.75
N SER A 37 -5.83 -4.70 -8.19
CA SER A 37 -6.75 -4.64 -9.35
C SER A 37 -7.99 -3.80 -9.02
N LEU A 38 -8.37 -3.71 -7.74
CA LEU A 38 -9.37 -2.76 -7.25
C LEU A 38 -8.71 -1.37 -7.09
N ARG A 39 -8.24 -0.79 -8.20
CA ARG A 39 -7.86 0.63 -8.18
C ARG A 39 -9.11 1.43 -7.83
N VAL A 40 -9.14 2.02 -6.64
CA VAL A 40 -10.12 3.05 -6.29
C VAL A 40 -9.83 4.24 -7.21
N GLU A 41 -10.64 4.38 -8.25
CA GLU A 41 -10.62 5.57 -9.08
C GLU A 41 -11.28 6.70 -8.29
N PHE A 42 -10.47 7.62 -7.76
CA PHE A 42 -11.00 8.87 -7.22
C PHE A 42 -11.60 9.66 -8.37
N LYS A 43 -12.88 10.02 -8.24
CA LYS A 43 -13.60 10.81 -9.23
C LYS A 43 -14.19 12.03 -8.57
N HIS A 44 -14.14 13.15 -9.27
CA HIS A 44 -14.93 14.32 -8.91
C HIS A 44 -16.42 14.02 -9.08
N PRO A 45 -17.34 14.79 -8.46
CA PRO A 45 -18.78 14.62 -8.63
C PRO A 45 -19.27 14.73 -10.09
N ASN A 46 -18.49 15.38 -10.97
CA ASN A 46 -18.73 15.49 -12.40
C ASN A 46 -18.20 14.28 -13.22
N GLY A 47 -17.60 13.28 -12.55
CA GLY A 47 -17.09 12.05 -13.15
C GLY A 47 -15.66 12.12 -13.68
N THR A 48 -14.95 13.26 -13.61
CA THR A 48 -13.55 13.35 -14.04
C THR A 48 -12.64 12.63 -13.04
N LEU A 49 -11.58 11.97 -13.53
CA LEU A 49 -10.59 11.33 -12.68
C LEU A 49 -9.84 12.38 -11.87
N MET A 50 -9.72 12.12 -10.57
CA MET A 50 -9.01 12.93 -9.59
C MET A 50 -7.65 12.29 -9.32
N SER A 51 -6.62 13.12 -9.21
CA SER A 51 -5.29 12.64 -8.83
C SER A 51 -5.23 12.24 -7.36
N ALA A 52 -4.28 11.40 -6.99
CA ALA A 52 -4.06 11.01 -5.59
C ALA A 52 -3.75 12.22 -4.69
N LEU A 53 -3.08 13.25 -5.22
CA LEU A 53 -2.77 14.48 -4.50
C LEU A 53 -4.05 15.27 -4.18
N GLU A 54 -4.93 15.42 -5.15
CA GLU A 54 -6.21 16.12 -4.96
C GLU A 54 -7.12 15.37 -3.99
N ALA A 55 -7.16 14.03 -4.07
CA ALA A 55 -7.96 13.20 -3.17
C ALA A 55 -7.48 13.27 -1.71
N ALA A 56 -6.19 13.50 -1.49
CA ALA A 56 -5.58 13.59 -0.17
C ALA A 56 -5.42 15.04 0.33
N ALA A 57 -5.96 16.04 -0.38
CA ALA A 57 -5.75 17.45 -0.07
C ALA A 57 -6.12 17.79 1.40
N ASP A 58 -7.21 17.20 1.91
CA ASP A 58 -7.68 17.40 3.29
C ASP A 58 -6.82 16.71 4.37
N LEU A 59 -5.86 15.86 3.95
CA LEU A 59 -4.92 15.17 4.83
C LEU A 59 -3.52 15.81 4.81
N VAL A 60 -3.23 16.65 3.80
CA VAL A 60 -1.94 17.34 3.70
C VAL A 60 -1.85 18.40 4.79
N GLY A 61 -0.95 18.19 5.76
CA GLY A 61 -0.72 19.14 6.87
C GLY A 61 -1.55 18.88 8.13
N CYS A 62 -2.44 17.88 8.13
CA CYS A 62 -3.12 17.41 9.34
C CYS A 62 -2.17 16.54 10.16
N VAL A 63 -1.32 17.18 10.97
CA VAL A 63 -0.62 16.52 12.08
C VAL A 63 -1.47 16.70 13.32
N ASP A 64 -2.25 15.67 13.70
CA ASP A 64 -2.98 15.67 14.97
C ASP A 64 -1.97 15.64 16.12
N GLY A 65 -1.56 16.83 16.59
CA GLY A 65 -0.73 17.01 17.78
C GLY A 65 0.74 17.42 17.54
N GLY A 66 1.12 17.79 16.32
CA GLY A 66 2.45 18.36 16.03
C GLY A 66 2.46 19.89 16.02
N PRO A 67 3.60 20.56 16.22
CA PRO A 67 3.71 21.99 15.91
C PRO A 67 3.33 22.20 14.44
N GLY A 68 2.32 23.05 14.17
CA GLY A 68 1.82 23.32 12.81
C GLY A 68 2.86 23.96 11.88
N ASP A 69 4.00 24.38 12.44
CA ASP A 69 5.20 24.79 11.73
C ASP A 69 6.23 23.64 11.73
N LEU A 70 6.39 22.99 10.57
CA LEU A 70 7.42 21.98 10.35
C LEU A 70 8.82 22.58 10.16
N SER A 71 8.93 23.91 10.04
CA SER A 71 10.21 24.60 10.21
C SER A 71 10.53 24.65 11.70
N THR A 72 10.87 23.50 12.25
CA THR A 72 11.28 23.39 13.65
C THR A 72 12.49 24.30 13.86
N ASN A 73 12.26 25.42 14.55
CA ASN A 73 13.32 26.19 15.16
C ASN A 73 14.17 25.21 15.99
N LYS A 74 15.47 25.12 15.68
CA LYS A 74 16.36 24.07 16.21
C LYS A 74 16.37 24.01 17.74
N GLU A 75 16.03 25.12 18.39
CA GLU A 75 15.91 25.22 19.84
C GLU A 75 14.83 24.31 20.45
N TYR A 76 13.80 23.91 19.70
CA TYR A 76 12.76 22.99 20.21
C TYR A 76 13.28 21.56 20.41
N LEU A 77 14.33 21.15 19.70
CA LEU A 77 14.97 19.84 19.86
C LEU A 77 15.89 19.79 21.09
N ASN A 78 16.23 20.95 21.66
CA ASN A 78 17.08 21.06 22.85
C ASN A 78 16.30 20.95 24.16
N ARG A 79 14.97 20.77 24.13
CA ARG A 79 14.18 20.65 25.35
C ARG A 79 14.43 19.28 26.00
N PRO A 80 14.98 19.20 27.23
CA PRO A 80 15.08 17.93 27.91
C PRO A 80 13.66 17.41 28.22
N LEU A 81 13.40 16.16 27.86
CA LEU A 81 12.22 15.42 28.29
C LEU A 81 12.24 15.38 29.82
N ARG A 82 11.30 16.09 30.46
CA ARG A 82 11.06 15.94 31.89
C ARG A 82 10.11 14.76 32.08
N GLU A 83 10.53 13.81 32.90
CA GLU A 83 9.74 12.68 33.41
C GLU A 83 8.55 13.15 34.25
#